data_AF-F8X554-F1
#
_entry.id   AF-F8X554-F1
#
_cell.length_a   1.000
_cell.length_b   1.000
_cell.length_c   1.000
_cell.angle_alpha   90.00
_cell.angle_beta   90.00
_cell.angle_gamma   90.00
#
_symmetry.space_group_name_H-M   'P 1'
#
loop_
_entity.id
_entity.type
_entity.pdbx_description
1 polymer ?
#
loop_
_entity_poly.entity_id
_entity_poly.type
_entity_poly.pdbx_seq_one_letter_code
_entity_poly.pdbx_strand_id
1 'polypeptide(L)'
;MVDLLNRIEDMKVRFDQSGELSSSDKSFIDSYYERILSKSFNRSSCNQCYRDAFIEIYIYVKQNGIKKMGKYILKREELIHIAGDPQVYTRANLTDDIAIKYLKKYPNAISKFESFPDKLDNENEDTISDITPVTVEDNEPKKKTFKKRKEPKSNEPIE
;
A
#
# COMPACT_ATOMS: atom_id res chain seq x y z
N MET A 1 -7.56 7.85 9.08
CA MET A 1 -8.16 8.15 7.75
C MET A 1 -8.92 9.46 7.79
N VAL A 2 -9.80 9.67 8.76
CA VAL A 2 -10.49 10.96 9.00
C VAL A 2 -9.51 12.13 9.14
N ASP A 3 -8.38 11.92 9.82
CA ASP A 3 -7.37 12.97 10.05
C ASP A 3 -6.72 13.52 8.76
N LEU A 4 -6.61 12.70 7.71
CA LEU A 4 -6.00 13.12 6.44
C LEU A 4 -6.95 14.02 5.64
N LEU A 5 -8.25 13.71 5.63
CA LEU A 5 -9.26 14.55 4.98
C LEU A 5 -9.34 15.91 5.65
N ASN A 6 -9.50 15.92 6.97
CA ASN A 6 -9.58 17.16 7.74
C ASN A 6 -8.35 18.03 7.51
N ARG A 7 -7.15 17.41 7.45
CA ARG A 7 -5.92 18.15 7.18
C ARG A 7 -5.91 18.79 5.79
N ILE A 8 -6.36 18.07 4.76
CA ILE A 8 -6.45 18.57 3.38
C ILE A 8 -7.49 19.70 3.27
N GLU A 9 -8.62 19.58 3.96
CA GLU A 9 -9.66 20.60 4.03
C GLU A 9 -9.18 21.86 4.74
N ASP A 10 -8.52 21.73 5.90
CA ASP A 10 -7.91 22.85 6.61
C ASP A 10 -6.86 23.56 5.74
N MET A 11 -6.05 22.79 5.02
CA MET A 11 -5.09 23.32 4.04
C MET A 11 -5.79 24.09 2.93
N LYS A 12 -6.92 23.57 2.41
CA LYS A 12 -7.69 24.22 1.35
C LYS A 12 -8.26 25.55 1.80
N VAL A 13 -8.82 25.62 3.01
CA VAL A 13 -9.35 26.86 3.58
C VAL A 13 -8.26 27.92 3.68
N ARG A 14 -7.08 27.58 4.22
CA ARG A 14 -5.95 28.51 4.29
C ARG A 14 -5.46 28.94 2.90
N PHE A 15 -5.36 27.97 1.98
CA PHE A 15 -4.93 28.21 0.61
C PHE A 15 -5.88 29.15 -0.14
N ASP A 16 -7.19 29.03 0.06
CA ASP A 16 -8.17 29.93 -0.56
C ASP A 16 -8.11 31.35 0.01
N GLN A 17 -7.72 31.49 1.28
CA GLN A 17 -7.61 32.78 1.97
C GLN A 17 -6.32 33.54 1.60
N SER A 18 -5.17 32.87 1.62
CA SER A 18 -3.86 33.51 1.43
C SER A 18 -3.25 33.26 0.06
N GLY A 19 -3.73 32.24 -0.67
CA GLY A 19 -3.07 31.71 -1.85
C GLY A 19 -1.77 30.96 -1.55
N GLU A 20 -1.29 30.92 -0.31
CA GLU A 20 0.05 30.44 0.03
C GLU A 20 0.04 29.17 0.88
N LEU A 21 1.01 28.30 0.61
CA LEU A 21 1.22 27.08 1.39
C LEU A 21 2.33 27.32 2.41
N SER A 22 2.04 27.01 3.69
CA SER A 22 3.03 27.08 4.75
C SER A 22 4.11 26.00 4.59
N SER A 23 5.21 26.12 5.32
CA SER A 23 6.26 25.07 5.35
C SER A 23 5.70 23.71 5.80
N SER A 24 4.74 23.72 6.74
CA SER A 24 4.05 22.51 7.20
C SER A 24 3.20 21.89 6.09
N ASP A 25 2.54 22.72 5.27
CA ASP A 25 1.72 22.26 4.14
C ASP A 25 2.59 21.65 3.04
N LYS A 26 3.76 22.22 2.76
CA LYS A 26 4.73 21.66 1.79
C LYS A 26 5.27 20.31 2.24
N SER A 27 5.66 20.18 3.52
CA SER A 27 6.13 18.92 4.10
C SER A 27 5.06 17.82 4.05
N PHE A 28 3.79 18.22 4.24
CA PHE A 28 2.66 17.32 4.06
C PHE A 28 2.56 16.83 2.61
N ILE A 29 2.63 17.73 1.63
CA ILE A 29 2.60 17.37 0.20
C ILE A 29 3.77 16.42 -0.14
N ASP A 30 4.99 16.70 0.33
CA ASP A 30 6.16 15.85 0.09
C ASP A 30 5.99 14.41 0.60
N SER A 31 5.25 14.25 1.70
CA SER A 31 5.04 12.96 2.35
C SER A 31 3.90 12.17 1.72
N TYR A 32 2.87 12.86 1.22
CA TYR A 32 1.61 12.25 0.82
C TYR A 32 1.36 12.23 -0.70
N TYR A 33 2.01 13.09 -1.50
CA TYR A 33 1.77 13.17 -2.94
C TYR A 33 1.98 11.82 -3.63
N GLU A 34 3.17 11.23 -3.48
CA GLU A 34 3.48 9.95 -4.13
C GLU A 34 2.63 8.81 -3.58
N ARG A 35 2.23 8.90 -2.31
CA ARG A 35 1.44 7.86 -1.68
C ARG A 35 -0.04 7.91 -2.08
N ILE A 36 -0.59 9.11 -2.33
CA ILE A 36 -1.99 9.30 -2.74
C ILE A 36 -2.12 9.10 -4.25
N LEU A 37 -1.19 9.65 -5.04
CA LEU A 37 -1.28 9.69 -6.50
C LEU A 37 -0.47 8.59 -7.19
N SER A 38 0.43 7.90 -6.48
CA SER A 38 1.39 6.94 -7.06
C SER A 38 2.23 7.53 -8.19
N LYS A 39 2.48 8.85 -8.13
CA LYS A 39 3.31 9.62 -9.09
C LYS A 39 4.55 10.15 -8.38
N SER A 40 5.66 10.27 -9.09
CA SER A 40 6.87 10.91 -8.54
C SER A 40 6.64 12.41 -8.35
N PHE A 41 7.13 12.94 -7.24
CA PHE A 41 7.08 14.38 -6.95
C PHE A 41 8.50 14.97 -6.92
N ASN A 42 8.73 16.03 -7.69
CA ASN A 42 10.02 16.74 -7.67
C ASN A 42 10.03 17.77 -6.54
N ARG A 43 10.71 17.43 -5.45
CA ARG A 43 10.92 18.31 -4.29
C ARG A 43 11.87 19.45 -4.67
N SER A 44 11.29 20.56 -5.10
CA SER A 44 12.02 21.76 -5.53
C SER A 44 11.61 22.97 -4.68
N SER A 45 12.32 24.08 -4.76
CA SER A 45 11.92 25.34 -4.10
C SER A 45 10.76 26.07 -4.81
N CYS A 46 10.17 25.46 -5.84
CA CYS A 46 9.12 26.03 -6.67
C CYS A 46 7.78 26.09 -5.93
N ASN A 47 7.39 27.28 -5.47
CA ASN A 47 6.11 27.47 -4.79
C ASN A 47 4.91 27.10 -5.67
N GLN A 48 4.93 27.43 -6.96
CA GLN A 48 3.86 27.10 -7.90
C GLN A 48 3.68 25.58 -8.05
N CYS A 49 4.78 24.83 -8.11
CA CYS A 49 4.76 23.38 -8.21
C CYS A 49 4.08 22.71 -7.00
N TYR A 50 4.26 23.28 -5.80
CA TYR A 50 3.52 22.85 -4.61
C TYR A 50 2.03 23.19 -4.67
N ARG A 51 1.65 24.32 -5.29
CA ARG A 51 0.23 24.67 -5.49
C ARG A 51 -0.45 23.68 -6.42
N ASP A 52 0.18 23.40 -7.55
CA ASP A 52 -0.33 22.43 -8.53
C ASP A 52 -0.47 21.04 -7.89
N ALA A 53 0.56 20.62 -7.15
CA ALA A 53 0.55 19.35 -6.44
C ALA A 53 -0.55 19.26 -5.37
N PHE A 54 -0.77 20.34 -4.63
CA PHE A 54 -1.86 20.41 -3.65
C PHE A 54 -3.23 20.32 -4.32
N ILE A 55 -3.45 21.06 -5.41
CA ILE A 55 -4.70 21.03 -6.18
C ILE A 55 -4.96 19.62 -6.71
N GLU A 56 -3.93 18.96 -7.23
CA GLU A 56 -4.03 17.59 -7.73
C GLU A 56 -4.41 16.60 -6.61
N ILE A 57 -3.76 16.67 -5.45
CA ILE A 57 -4.13 15.87 -4.27
C ILE A 57 -5.58 16.15 -3.87
N TYR A 58 -5.98 17.42 -3.76
CA TYR A 58 -7.32 17.83 -3.35
C TYR A 58 -8.40 17.29 -4.30
N ILE A 59 -8.21 17.47 -5.61
CA ILE A 59 -9.14 16.97 -6.63
C ILE A 59 -9.21 15.45 -6.58
N TYR A 60 -8.07 14.77 -6.52
CA TYR A 60 -8.03 13.31 -6.47
C TYR A 60 -8.80 12.77 -5.26
N VAL A 61 -8.54 13.32 -4.08
CA VAL A 61 -9.19 12.91 -2.83
C VAL A 61 -10.69 13.22 -2.87
N LYS A 62 -11.09 14.35 -3.47
CA LYS A 62 -12.51 14.72 -3.63
C LYS A 62 -13.25 13.80 -4.61
N GLN A 63 -12.60 13.37 -5.69
CA GLN A 63 -13.22 12.52 -6.73
C GLN A 63 -13.23 11.04 -6.35
N ASN A 64 -12.14 10.55 -5.75
CA ASN A 64 -11.95 9.12 -5.50
C ASN A 64 -12.16 8.73 -4.02
N GLY A 65 -12.38 9.71 -3.14
CA GLY A 65 -12.17 9.54 -1.70
C GLY A 65 -10.69 9.38 -1.37
N ILE A 66 -10.33 9.36 -0.08
CA ILE A 66 -9.05 8.76 0.30
C ILE A 66 -9.21 7.26 0.10
N LYS A 67 -8.84 6.76 -1.08
CA LYS A 67 -8.57 5.33 -1.23
C LYS A 67 -7.47 5.02 -0.23
N LYS A 68 -7.81 4.22 0.80
CA LYS A 68 -6.88 3.82 1.87
C LYS A 68 -5.53 3.51 1.22
N MET A 69 -4.47 4.10 1.74
CA MET A 69 -3.13 3.69 1.35
C MET A 69 -3.04 2.21 1.65
N GLY A 70 -3.03 1.42 0.58
CA GLY A 70 -3.22 0.00 0.73
C GLY A 70 -2.08 -0.56 1.55
N LYS A 71 -2.37 -1.16 2.70
CA LYS A 71 -1.38 -1.98 3.43
C LYS A 71 -0.88 -3.12 2.53
N TYR A 72 -1.67 -3.52 1.55
CA TYR A 72 -1.32 -4.53 0.56
C TYR A 72 -0.72 -3.90 -0.70
N ILE A 73 0.56 -4.13 -0.91
CA ILE A 73 1.31 -3.63 -2.08
C ILE A 73 1.75 -4.81 -2.93
N LEU A 74 1.41 -4.80 -4.22
CA LEU A 74 1.92 -5.78 -5.19
C LEU A 74 3.38 -5.50 -5.56
N LYS A 75 4.11 -6.59 -5.86
CA LYS A 75 5.43 -6.50 -6.48
C LYS A 75 5.36 -5.75 -7.81
N ARG A 76 6.47 -5.09 -8.17
CA ARG A 76 6.57 -4.12 -9.27
C ARG A 76 6.20 -4.68 -10.66
N GLU A 77 6.19 -6.01 -10.83
CA GLU A 77 5.88 -6.69 -12.09
C GLU A 77 4.67 -7.63 -11.98
N GLU A 78 3.93 -7.57 -10.87
CA GLU A 78 2.84 -8.50 -10.59
C GLU A 78 1.49 -7.82 -10.80
N LEU A 79 0.61 -8.52 -11.51
CA LEU A 79 -0.79 -8.15 -11.69
C LEU A 79 -1.67 -9.27 -11.17
N ILE A 80 -2.81 -8.89 -10.59
CA ILE A 80 -3.77 -9.85 -10.08
C ILE A 80 -5.12 -9.67 -10.77
N HIS A 81 -5.77 -10.80 -10.98
CA HIS A 81 -7.09 -10.87 -11.58
C HIS A 81 -7.93 -11.83 -10.74
N ILE A 82 -9.11 -11.38 -10.33
CA ILE A 82 -10.05 -12.21 -9.60
C ILE A 82 -10.93 -12.92 -10.63
N ALA A 83 -10.97 -14.25 -10.59
CA ALA A 83 -11.87 -15.01 -11.46
C ALA A 83 -13.32 -14.54 -11.28
N GLY A 84 -13.93 -14.11 -12.38
CA GLY A 84 -15.28 -13.54 -12.45
C GLY A 84 -15.36 -12.01 -12.49
N ASP A 85 -14.26 -11.30 -12.17
CA ASP A 85 -14.19 -9.84 -12.35
C ASP A 85 -13.54 -9.53 -13.71
N PRO A 86 -14.05 -8.59 -14.53
CA PRO A 86 -13.44 -8.25 -15.83
C PRO A 86 -12.19 -7.36 -15.69
N GLN A 87 -11.91 -6.86 -14.49
CA GLN A 87 -10.86 -5.89 -14.23
C GLN A 87 -9.57 -6.54 -13.75
N VAL A 88 -8.44 -6.06 -14.28
CA VAL A 88 -7.10 -6.42 -13.82
C VAL A 88 -6.63 -5.38 -12.81
N TYR A 89 -6.07 -5.84 -11.71
CA TYR A 89 -5.54 -4.98 -10.66
C TYR A 89 -4.01 -4.99 -10.70
N THR A 90 -3.44 -3.79 -10.72
CA THR A 90 -2.02 -3.53 -10.61
C THR A 90 -1.74 -2.83 -9.29
N ARG A 91 -0.46 -2.67 -8.94
CA ARG A 91 -0.05 -1.91 -7.74
C ARG A 91 -0.73 -0.55 -7.59
N ALA A 92 -0.99 0.17 -8.69
CA ALA A 92 -1.57 1.51 -8.67
C ALA A 92 -3.08 1.53 -8.41
N ASN A 93 -3.79 0.45 -8.76
CA ASN A 93 -5.25 0.37 -8.66
C ASN A 93 -5.74 -0.63 -7.60
N LEU A 94 -4.82 -1.36 -6.95
CA LEU A 94 -5.19 -2.33 -5.94
C LEU A 94 -5.57 -1.64 -4.62
N THR A 95 -6.74 -1.98 -4.11
CA THR A 95 -7.17 -1.60 -2.75
C THR A 95 -7.03 -2.77 -1.79
N ASP A 96 -6.95 -2.47 -0.50
CA ASP A 96 -6.86 -3.50 0.56
C ASP A 96 -8.02 -4.49 0.51
N ASP A 97 -9.24 -4.01 0.29
CA ASP A 97 -10.43 -4.85 0.24
C ASP A 97 -10.35 -5.88 -0.91
N ILE A 98 -9.82 -5.45 -2.06
CA ILE A 98 -9.63 -6.31 -3.23
C ILE A 98 -8.48 -7.28 -2.99
N ALA A 99 -7.39 -6.84 -2.35
CA ALA A 99 -6.28 -7.69 -1.95
C ALA A 99 -6.74 -8.79 -0.98
N ILE A 100 -7.53 -8.44 0.03
CA ILE A 100 -8.11 -9.39 0.99
C ILE A 100 -9.05 -10.37 0.27
N LYS A 101 -9.95 -9.88 -0.59
CA LYS A 101 -10.85 -10.73 -1.40
C LYS A 101 -10.05 -11.72 -2.27
N TYR A 102 -8.95 -11.26 -2.88
CA TYR A 102 -8.07 -12.10 -3.69
C TYR A 102 -7.34 -13.15 -2.84
N LEU A 103 -6.75 -12.77 -1.71
CA LEU A 103 -6.05 -13.68 -0.81
C LEU A 103 -6.98 -14.70 -0.14
N LYS A 104 -8.26 -14.35 0.12
CA LYS A 104 -9.28 -15.30 0.59
C LYS A 104 -9.55 -16.39 -0.44
N LYS A 105 -9.57 -16.07 -1.74
CA LYS A 105 -9.74 -17.05 -2.83
C LYS A 105 -8.45 -17.81 -3.15
N TYR A 106 -7.30 -17.16 -3.02
CA TYR A 106 -5.99 -17.70 -3.37
C TYR A 106 -4.98 -17.47 -2.23
N PRO A 107 -5.06 -18.23 -1.12
CA PRO A 107 -4.19 -18.01 0.04
C PRO A 107 -2.69 -18.19 -0.29
N ASN A 108 -2.38 -19.06 -1.26
CA ASN A 108 -1.01 -19.30 -1.71
C ASN A 108 -0.42 -18.16 -2.56
N ALA A 109 -1.24 -17.19 -2.96
CA ALA A 109 -0.81 -16.07 -3.79
C ALA A 109 -0.20 -14.91 -2.98
N ILE A 110 0.01 -15.09 -1.67
CA ILE A 110 0.63 -14.06 -0.82
C ILE A 110 2.04 -13.67 -1.27
N SER A 111 2.76 -14.58 -1.94
CA SER A 111 4.08 -14.34 -2.52
C SER A 111 4.11 -13.26 -3.61
N LYS A 112 2.95 -12.88 -4.15
CA LYS A 112 2.75 -11.79 -5.12
C LYS A 112 2.84 -10.39 -4.51
N PHE A 113 2.66 -10.30 -3.19
CA PHE A 113 2.69 -9.05 -2.46
C PHE A 113 4.11 -8.74 -1.98
N GLU A 114 4.50 -7.47 -2.11
CA GLU A 114 5.76 -6.92 -1.58
C GLU A 114 5.61 -6.52 -0.11
N SER A 115 4.43 -6.00 0.27
CA SER A 115 4.09 -5.62 1.64
C SER A 115 2.64 -5.98 1.92
N PHE A 116 2.38 -6.51 3.12
CA PHE A 116 1.06 -6.83 3.66
C PHE A 116 1.15 -6.88 5.19
N PRO A 117 0.05 -6.62 5.92
CA PRO A 117 0.03 -6.76 7.38
C PRO A 117 0.03 -8.25 7.78
N ASP A 118 0.80 -8.60 8.81
CA ASP A 118 0.93 -9.98 9.31
C ASP A 118 -0.39 -10.55 9.86
N LYS A 119 -1.32 -9.67 10.26
CA LYS A 119 -2.67 -10.04 10.68
C LYS A 119 -3.65 -9.53 9.63
N LEU A 120 -4.39 -10.46 9.01
CA LEU A 120 -5.54 -10.12 8.20
C LEU A 120 -6.62 -9.61 9.17
N ASP A 121 -6.79 -8.29 9.26
CA ASP A 121 -7.90 -7.68 9.99
C ASP A 121 -9.18 -8.05 9.24
N ASN A 122 -9.81 -9.17 9.62
CA ASN A 122 -11.10 -9.60 9.10
C ASN A 122 -12.21 -8.71 9.71
N GLU A 123 -12.21 -7.42 9.41
CA GLU A 123 -13.29 -6.52 9.83
C GLU A 123 -14.37 -6.47 8.74
N ASN A 124 -15.10 -7.58 8.58
CA ASN A 124 -16.43 -7.65 7.96
C ASN A 124 -17.07 -9.00 8.40
N GLU A 125 -17.57 -9.07 9.64
CA GLU A 125 -18.71 -9.95 9.98
C GLU A 125 -19.97 -9.28 9.38
N ASP A 126 -20.84 -9.98 8.64
CA ASP A 126 -21.90 -10.79 9.24
C ASP A 126 -22.40 -11.92 8.33
N THR A 127 -22.77 -13.03 8.99
CA THR A 127 -23.58 -14.17 8.53
C THR A 127 -22.98 -15.11 7.47
N ILE A 128 -22.45 -16.25 7.93
CA ILE A 128 -23.10 -17.58 7.76
C ILE A 128 -22.66 -18.40 8.98
N SER A 129 -23.59 -18.56 9.90
CA SER A 129 -23.62 -19.64 10.88
C SER A 129 -23.73 -20.98 10.15
N ASP A 130 -23.07 -21.99 10.71
CA ASP A 130 -23.20 -23.40 10.38
C ASP A 130 -22.50 -23.85 9.09
N ILE A 131 -21.30 -24.41 9.25
CA ILE A 131 -21.03 -25.85 9.11
C ILE A 131 -19.68 -26.12 9.80
N THR A 132 -19.70 -26.77 10.96
CA THR A 132 -18.60 -27.67 11.33
C THR A 132 -18.82 -28.99 10.58
N PRO A 133 -17.77 -29.75 10.22
CA PRO A 133 -17.26 -30.70 11.21
C PRO A 133 -15.72 -30.90 11.20
N VAL A 134 -15.24 -31.14 12.43
CA VAL A 134 -14.24 -32.16 12.79
C VAL A 134 -12.74 -31.84 12.62
N THR A 135 -12.20 -31.48 13.79
CA THR A 135 -10.91 -31.84 14.40
C THR A 135 -10.21 -33.11 13.90
N VAL A 136 -8.89 -33.01 13.64
CA VAL A 136 -7.81 -33.84 14.24
C VAL A 136 -6.48 -33.15 13.89
N GLU A 137 -5.85 -32.49 14.86
CA GLU A 137 -4.76 -32.98 15.74
C GLU A 137 -3.35 -32.65 15.20
N ASP A 138 -2.71 -31.78 15.99
CA ASP A 138 -1.30 -31.69 16.35
C ASP A 138 -0.23 -31.75 15.25
N ASN A 139 0.58 -30.67 15.18
CA ASN A 139 2.01 -30.71 15.46
C ASN A 139 2.63 -29.30 15.38
N GLU A 140 3.05 -28.78 16.53
CA GLU A 140 3.90 -27.59 16.70
C GLU A 140 5.38 -27.89 16.30
N PRO A 141 6.34 -26.95 16.34
CA PRO A 141 6.94 -26.35 15.15
C PRO A 141 8.42 -26.75 14.92
N LYS A 142 8.84 -26.97 13.67
CA LYS A 142 10.28 -27.13 13.35
C LYS A 142 10.87 -25.84 12.79
N LYS A 143 11.54 -25.11 13.69
CA LYS A 143 12.57 -24.09 13.41
C LYS A 143 13.46 -24.52 12.24
N LYS A 144 13.55 -23.72 11.17
CA LYS A 144 14.64 -23.83 10.20
C LYS A 144 15.36 -22.50 10.04
N THR A 145 16.44 -22.44 10.80
CA THR A 145 17.60 -21.56 10.66
C THR A 145 18.13 -21.60 9.22
N PHE A 146 18.11 -20.47 8.53
CA PHE A 146 18.87 -20.32 7.29
C PHE A 146 20.35 -20.13 7.63
N LYS A 147 21.14 -21.17 7.32
CA LYS A 147 22.60 -21.18 7.43
C LYS A 147 23.21 -20.18 6.43
N LYS A 148 24.10 -19.32 6.93
CA LYS A 148 25.01 -18.49 6.14
C LYS A 148 25.78 -19.37 5.14
N ARG A 149 25.69 -19.03 3.86
CA ARG A 149 26.51 -19.62 2.79
C ARG A 149 27.93 -19.05 2.93
N LYS A 150 28.92 -19.93 3.03
CA LYS A 150 30.35 -19.62 3.18
C LYS A 150 30.93 -19.12 1.86
N GLU A 151 31.76 -18.08 1.94
CA GLU A 151 32.69 -17.64 0.88
C GLU A 151 33.79 -18.71 0.67
N PRO A 152 34.20 -18.99 -0.58
CA PRO A 152 35.44 -19.71 -0.84
C PRO A 152 36.65 -18.77 -0.86
N LYS A 153 37.71 -19.13 -0.12
CA LYS A 153 39.00 -18.43 -0.01
C LYS A 153 39.98 -18.88 -1.11
N SER A 154 40.42 -17.92 -1.94
CA SER A 154 41.80 -17.51 -2.29
C SER A 154 42.98 -18.52 -2.49
N ASN A 155 43.68 -18.31 -3.64
CA ASN A 155 45.15 -18.35 -3.93
C ASN A 155 45.73 -19.63 -4.59
N GLU A 156 46.15 -19.60 -5.87
CA GLU A 156 47.46 -19.21 -6.52
C GLU A 156 48.36 -20.44 -6.77
N PRO A 157 49.41 -20.43 -7.61
CA PRO A 157 49.72 -19.66 -8.83
C PRO A 157 50.04 -20.60 -10.04
N ILE A 158 50.24 -20.08 -11.26
CA ILE A 158 50.80 -20.86 -12.39
C ILE A 158 52.05 -20.13 -12.90
N GLU A 159 53.10 -20.93 -13.11
CA GLU A 159 54.45 -20.59 -13.61
C GLU A 159 54.49 -19.76 -14.89
#